data_AF-A0A1F6V9I1-F1
#
_entry.id   AF-A0A1F6V9I1-F1
#
_cell.length_a   1.000
_cell.length_b   1.000
_cell.length_c   1.000
_cell.angle_alpha   90.00
_cell.angle_beta   90.00
_cell.angle_gamma   90.00
#
_symmetry.space_group_name_H-M   'P 1'
#
loop_
_entity.id
_entity.type
_entity.pdbx_description
1 polymer ?
#
loop_
_entity_poly.entity_id
_entity_poly.type
_entity_poly.pdbx_seq_one_letter_code
_entity_poly.pdbx_strand_id
1 'polypeptide(L)'
;MNIFEKFTNRKSKTVEQDQKILPSDIRYALQYKKSLLNRIDIETLVRNNFENEALYLTFKSLTENPEQHRTLLEKCISCVLESGNDTKTQKNTLQKLILEALGNRNDIQVKGGKLAQLSRQGFDLWQDKFKLVASQLSDDDRNVFLVTNPMLIGLSSFVQAFSEKNKTLNIVVPAWLEKENMGYVVTFAGGKMNVEWLRKPFDKRDLVIIDDTRNTGDTLERIRDYFVKNGSQEPEMLDMDKMIT
;
A
#
# COMPACT_ATOMS: atom_id res chain seq x y z
N MET A 1 -10.17 2.08 57.18
CA MET A 1 -10.98 1.02 56.54
C MET A 1 -10.60 1.02 55.06
N ASN A 2 -9.98 -0.07 54.60
CA ASN A 2 -9.02 -0.09 53.49
C ASN A 2 -9.65 -0.03 52.09
N ILE A 3 -8.97 0.70 51.19
CA ILE A 3 -9.28 0.97 49.77
C ILE A 3 -8.96 -0.24 48.86
N PHE A 4 -8.77 -1.42 49.44
CA PHE A 4 -8.14 -2.58 48.78
C PHE A 4 -9.08 -3.56 48.06
N GLU A 5 -10.39 -3.34 48.05
CA GLU A 5 -11.34 -4.30 47.41
C GLU A 5 -11.85 -3.88 46.02
N LYS A 6 -11.41 -2.74 45.46
CA LYS A 6 -11.91 -2.28 44.15
C LYS A 6 -11.04 -2.63 42.93
N PHE A 7 -9.92 -3.33 43.10
CA PHE A 7 -8.95 -3.53 42.01
C PHE A 7 -8.74 -4.96 41.51
N THR A 8 -9.52 -5.95 41.98
CA THR A 8 -9.34 -7.34 41.55
C THR A 8 -10.60 -7.91 40.92
N ASN A 9 -11.12 -7.26 39.86
CA ASN A 9 -11.97 -7.95 38.88
C ASN A 9 -12.18 -7.21 37.56
N ARG A 10 -11.23 -6.39 37.10
CA ARG A 10 -11.15 -6.11 35.67
C ARG A 10 -10.49 -7.31 35.01
N LYS A 11 -11.28 -8.37 34.75
CA LYS A 11 -10.97 -9.27 33.64
C LYS A 11 -10.73 -8.36 32.44
N SER A 12 -9.49 -8.32 31.98
CA SER A 12 -9.15 -7.78 30.68
C SER A 12 -10.07 -8.48 29.69
N LYS A 13 -11.11 -7.78 29.21
CA LYS A 13 -11.80 -8.17 28.00
C LYS A 13 -10.75 -8.02 26.91
N THR A 14 -10.01 -9.10 26.65
CA THR A 14 -9.41 -9.33 25.35
C THR A 14 -10.59 -9.27 24.39
N VAL A 15 -10.74 -8.13 23.72
CA VAL A 15 -11.61 -8.07 22.55
C VAL A 15 -10.94 -9.03 21.58
N GLU A 16 -11.48 -10.24 21.43
CA GLU A 16 -11.21 -11.04 20.24
C GLU A 16 -11.70 -10.18 19.07
N GLN A 17 -10.78 -9.42 18.47
CA GLN A 17 -11.03 -8.86 17.15
C GLN A 17 -11.18 -10.06 16.23
N ASP A 18 -12.38 -10.23 15.66
CA ASP A 18 -12.63 -11.22 14.62
C ASP A 18 -11.59 -11.02 13.52
N GLN A 19 -10.56 -11.88 13.51
CA GLN A 19 -9.50 -11.77 12.52
C GLN A 19 -10.12 -12.00 11.14
N LYS A 20 -9.91 -11.03 10.25
CA LYS A 20 -10.38 -11.12 8.87
C LYS A 20 -9.62 -12.23 8.14
N ILE A 21 -10.30 -13.34 7.83
CA ILE A 21 -9.69 -14.51 7.17
C ILE A 21 -9.91 -14.45 5.66
N LEU A 22 -8.84 -14.66 4.87
CA LEU A 22 -8.94 -14.74 3.42
C LEU A 22 -9.95 -15.82 2.96
N PRO A 23 -10.70 -15.57 1.87
CA PRO A 23 -11.64 -16.55 1.32
C PRO A 23 -10.95 -17.89 1.00
N SER A 24 -11.68 -19.01 1.11
CA SER A 24 -11.16 -20.37 0.91
C SER A 24 -10.40 -20.52 -0.40
N ASP A 25 -10.95 -19.99 -1.48
CA ASP A 25 -10.41 -20.16 -2.83
C ASP A 25 -9.10 -19.41 -3.01
N ILE A 26 -8.98 -18.25 -2.36
CA ILE A 26 -7.75 -17.47 -2.30
C ILE A 26 -6.69 -18.21 -1.48
N ARG A 27 -7.05 -18.72 -0.31
CA ARG A 27 -6.12 -19.52 0.51
C ARG A 27 -5.63 -20.74 -0.25
N TYR A 28 -6.52 -21.43 -0.97
CA TYR A 28 -6.17 -22.56 -1.82
C TYR A 28 -5.20 -22.17 -2.93
N ALA A 29 -5.47 -21.08 -3.66
CA ALA A 29 -4.58 -20.61 -4.72
C ALA A 29 -3.19 -20.19 -4.18
N LEU A 30 -3.16 -19.53 -3.02
CA LEU A 30 -1.92 -19.15 -2.34
C LEU A 30 -1.06 -20.36 -1.96
N GLN A 31 -1.68 -21.43 -1.47
CA GLN A 31 -0.99 -22.64 -1.01
C GLN A 31 -0.61 -23.60 -2.14
N TYR A 32 -1.51 -23.83 -3.10
CA TYR A 32 -1.39 -24.93 -4.05
C TYR A 32 -1.18 -24.51 -5.51
N LYS A 33 -1.40 -23.24 -5.88
CA LYS A 33 -1.24 -22.74 -7.26
C LYS A 33 -0.01 -21.84 -7.45
N LYS A 34 1.09 -22.12 -6.73
CA LYS A 34 2.31 -21.28 -6.72
C LYS A 34 2.01 -19.79 -6.41
N SER A 35 0.94 -19.55 -5.66
CA SER A 35 0.41 -18.22 -5.37
C SER A 35 0.05 -17.38 -6.59
N LEU A 36 -0.25 -18.00 -7.73
CA LEU A 36 -0.76 -17.30 -8.92
C LEU A 36 -2.26 -17.09 -8.79
N LEU A 37 -2.67 -15.82 -8.79
CA LEU A 37 -4.05 -15.37 -8.70
C LEU A 37 -4.48 -14.75 -10.03
N ASN A 38 -5.69 -15.06 -10.47
CA ASN A 38 -6.28 -14.57 -11.71
C ASN A 38 -7.37 -13.52 -11.45
N ARG A 39 -8.04 -13.05 -12.51
CA ARG A 39 -9.16 -12.09 -12.41
C ARG A 39 -10.24 -12.52 -11.40
N ILE A 40 -10.70 -13.77 -11.48
CA ILE A 40 -11.79 -14.30 -10.63
C ILE A 40 -11.35 -14.30 -9.16
N ASP A 41 -10.08 -14.60 -8.88
CA ASP A 41 -9.53 -14.54 -7.52
C ASP A 41 -9.55 -13.09 -6.97
N ILE A 42 -9.20 -12.10 -7.80
CA ILE A 42 -9.26 -10.69 -7.39
C ILE A 42 -10.72 -10.24 -7.17
N GLU A 43 -11.64 -10.63 -8.05
CA GLU A 43 -13.07 -10.36 -7.84
C GLU A 43 -13.62 -11.00 -6.57
N THR A 44 -13.14 -12.20 -6.23
CA THR A 44 -13.51 -12.90 -5.00
C THR A 44 -13.09 -12.10 -3.77
N LEU A 45 -11.90 -11.49 -3.78
CA LEU A 45 -11.47 -10.58 -2.71
C LEU A 45 -12.40 -9.37 -2.59
N VAL A 46 -12.75 -8.72 -3.71
CA VAL A 46 -13.68 -7.59 -3.74
C VAL A 46 -15.03 -7.95 -3.10
N ARG A 47 -15.64 -9.07 -3.52
CA ARG A 47 -16.95 -9.54 -3.00
C ARG A 47 -16.90 -9.89 -1.51
N ASN A 48 -15.74 -10.24 -0.99
CA ASN A 48 -15.51 -10.58 0.42
C ASN A 48 -14.95 -9.40 1.23
N ASN A 49 -15.05 -8.17 0.72
CA ASN A 49 -14.62 -6.95 1.42
C ASN A 49 -13.11 -6.87 1.67
N PHE A 50 -12.28 -7.43 0.78
CA PHE A 50 -10.82 -7.29 0.79
C PHE A 50 -10.36 -6.30 -0.29
N GLU A 51 -10.97 -5.12 -0.34
CA GLU A 51 -10.70 -4.10 -1.37
C GLU A 51 -9.23 -3.65 -1.42
N ASN A 52 -8.55 -3.48 -0.28
CA ASN A 52 -7.14 -3.05 -0.26
C ASN A 52 -6.22 -4.14 -0.84
N GLU A 53 -6.49 -5.40 -0.49
CA GLU A 53 -5.74 -6.55 -1.00
C GLU A 53 -6.02 -6.77 -2.50
N ALA A 54 -7.26 -6.59 -2.92
CA ALA A 54 -7.66 -6.65 -4.33
C ALA A 54 -7.03 -5.50 -5.13
N LEU A 55 -6.98 -4.30 -4.57
CA LEU A 55 -6.35 -3.14 -5.19
C LEU A 55 -4.86 -3.40 -5.44
N TYR A 56 -4.15 -3.92 -4.45
CA TYR A 56 -2.75 -4.37 -4.61
C TYR A 56 -2.57 -5.31 -5.80
N LEU A 57 -3.36 -6.39 -5.90
CA LEU A 57 -3.24 -7.35 -6.99
C LEU A 57 -3.61 -6.74 -8.34
N THR A 58 -4.55 -5.78 -8.35
CA THR A 58 -4.99 -5.08 -9.55
C THR A 58 -3.87 -4.21 -10.10
N PHE A 59 -3.21 -3.39 -9.27
CA PHE A 59 -2.03 -2.63 -9.68
C PHE A 59 -0.90 -3.52 -10.19
N LYS A 60 -0.64 -4.64 -9.49
CA LYS A 60 0.33 -5.63 -9.93
C LYS A 60 0.01 -6.20 -11.32
N SER A 61 -1.28 -6.36 -11.66
CA SER A 61 -1.72 -6.86 -12.97
C SER A 61 -1.59 -5.82 -14.10
N LEU A 62 -1.41 -4.54 -13.75
CA LEU A 62 -1.29 -3.40 -14.66
C LEU A 62 0.17 -2.94 -14.83
N THR A 63 1.14 -3.64 -14.24
CA THR A 63 2.56 -3.23 -14.31
C THR A 63 3.09 -3.17 -15.75
N GLU A 64 2.54 -3.94 -16.69
CA GLU A 64 2.90 -3.85 -18.11
C GLU A 64 2.12 -2.79 -18.91
N ASN A 65 1.16 -2.10 -18.26
CA ASN A 65 0.37 -1.03 -18.87
C ASN A 65 0.41 0.24 -18.00
N PRO A 66 1.50 1.04 -18.09
CA PRO A 66 1.72 2.18 -17.21
C PRO A 66 0.59 3.22 -17.22
N GLU A 67 0.00 3.50 -18.38
CA GLU A 67 -1.07 4.49 -18.49
C GLU A 67 -2.33 4.03 -17.72
N GLN A 68 -2.74 2.78 -17.88
CA GLN A 68 -3.86 2.24 -17.10
C GLN A 68 -3.55 2.17 -15.61
N HIS A 69 -2.31 1.83 -15.25
CA HIS A 69 -1.84 1.86 -13.86
C HIS A 69 -1.92 3.28 -13.27
N ARG A 70 -1.55 4.31 -14.04
CA ARG A 70 -1.64 5.72 -13.63
C ARG A 70 -3.09 6.15 -13.45
N THR A 71 -3.95 5.88 -14.43
CA THR A 71 -5.37 6.23 -14.38
C THR A 71 -6.05 5.60 -13.16
N LEU A 72 -5.74 4.33 -12.85
CA LEU A 72 -6.27 3.69 -11.64
C LEU A 72 -5.77 4.39 -10.37
N LEU A 73 -4.48 4.73 -10.30
CA LEU A 73 -3.90 5.44 -9.15
C LEU A 73 -4.57 6.80 -8.93
N GLU A 74 -4.73 7.60 -9.98
CA GLU A 74 -5.43 8.88 -9.94
C GLU A 74 -6.84 8.73 -9.39
N LYS A 75 -7.64 7.81 -9.94
CA LYS A 75 -9.01 7.56 -9.47
C LYS A 75 -9.05 7.08 -8.01
N CYS A 76 -8.11 6.23 -7.59
CA CYS A 76 -8.03 5.77 -6.20
C CYS A 76 -7.69 6.91 -5.24
N ILE A 77 -6.74 7.77 -5.59
CA ILE A 77 -6.38 8.91 -4.74
C ILE A 77 -7.53 9.91 -4.65
N SER A 78 -8.17 10.25 -5.77
CA SER A 78 -9.38 11.11 -5.77
C SER A 78 -10.47 10.51 -4.88
N CYS A 79 -10.72 9.20 -4.99
CA CYS A 79 -11.69 8.51 -4.13
C CYS A 79 -11.37 8.67 -2.64
N VAL A 80 -10.11 8.54 -2.23
CA VAL A 80 -9.68 8.73 -0.84
C VAL A 80 -9.95 10.16 -0.37
N LEU A 81 -9.59 11.16 -1.19
CA LEU A 81 -9.72 12.57 -0.83
C LEU A 81 -11.19 13.03 -0.79
N GLU A 82 -12.01 12.62 -1.76
CA GLU A 82 -13.41 13.03 -1.89
C GLU A 82 -14.31 12.37 -0.85
N SER A 83 -13.98 11.15 -0.41
CA SER A 83 -14.79 10.43 0.58
C SER A 83 -14.61 10.99 2.00
N GLY A 84 -13.54 11.73 2.27
CA GLY A 84 -13.22 12.22 3.62
C GLY A 84 -13.23 11.08 4.65
N ASN A 85 -14.13 11.18 5.64
CA ASN A 85 -14.32 10.17 6.69
C ASN A 85 -15.40 9.12 6.37
N ASP A 86 -16.08 9.20 5.20
CA ASP A 86 -17.08 8.21 4.79
C ASP A 86 -16.43 6.94 4.22
N THR A 87 -16.06 6.06 5.14
CA THR A 87 -15.43 4.77 4.84
C THR A 87 -16.29 3.85 3.97
N LYS A 88 -17.62 3.95 4.06
CA LYS A 88 -18.53 3.10 3.27
C LYS A 88 -18.53 3.54 1.81
N THR A 89 -18.63 4.85 1.57
CA THR A 89 -18.56 5.41 0.21
C THR A 89 -17.21 5.14 -0.43
N GLN A 90 -16.11 5.37 0.32
CA GLN A 90 -14.76 5.07 -0.14
C GLN A 90 -14.64 3.61 -0.58
N LYS A 91 -15.04 2.68 0.29
CA LYS A 91 -15.01 1.25 0.01
C LYS A 91 -15.79 0.89 -1.25
N ASN A 92 -17.04 1.33 -1.37
CA ASN A 92 -17.88 1.01 -2.53
C ASN A 92 -17.27 1.56 -3.84
N THR A 93 -16.67 2.74 -3.80
CA THR A 93 -16.01 3.34 -4.96
C THR A 93 -14.75 2.58 -5.33
N LEU A 94 -13.89 2.23 -4.36
CA LEU A 94 -12.71 1.40 -4.60
C LEU A 94 -13.08 0.04 -5.23
N GLN A 95 -14.13 -0.62 -4.73
CA GLN A 95 -14.62 -1.87 -5.33
C GLN A 95 -15.02 -1.68 -6.80
N LYS A 96 -15.73 -0.60 -7.14
CA LYS A 96 -16.09 -0.29 -8.54
C LYS A 96 -14.87 -0.05 -9.41
N LEU A 97 -13.89 0.73 -8.92
CA LEU A 97 -12.66 1.03 -9.65
C LEU A 97 -11.85 -0.23 -9.94
N ILE A 98 -11.75 -1.13 -8.97
CA ILE A 98 -11.08 -2.43 -9.14
C ILE A 98 -11.79 -3.24 -10.24
N LEU A 99 -13.12 -3.39 -10.15
CA LEU A 99 -13.87 -4.16 -11.14
C LEU A 99 -13.79 -3.55 -12.55
N GLU A 100 -13.80 -2.22 -12.66
CA GLU A 100 -13.60 -1.50 -13.94
C GLU A 100 -12.22 -1.80 -14.53
N ALA A 101 -11.16 -1.73 -13.71
CA ALA A 101 -9.79 -1.98 -14.14
C ALA A 101 -9.53 -3.45 -14.53
N LEU A 102 -10.21 -4.40 -13.89
CA LEU A 102 -10.18 -5.81 -14.27
C LEU A 102 -10.92 -6.04 -15.60
N GLY A 103 -12.08 -5.43 -15.79
CA GLY A 103 -12.91 -5.58 -16.99
C GLY A 103 -13.13 -7.05 -17.37
N ASN A 104 -13.07 -7.34 -18.69
CA ASN A 104 -13.15 -8.70 -19.23
C ASN A 104 -11.77 -9.32 -19.51
N ARG A 105 -10.71 -8.85 -18.83
CA ARG A 105 -9.34 -9.32 -19.05
C ARG A 105 -9.19 -10.78 -18.65
N ASN A 106 -8.61 -11.58 -19.55
CA ASN A 106 -8.33 -13.00 -19.32
C ASN A 106 -6.82 -13.29 -19.20
N ASP A 107 -5.98 -12.28 -19.40
CA ASP A 107 -4.52 -12.32 -19.31
C ASP A 107 -3.99 -12.15 -17.88
N ILE A 108 -4.87 -11.86 -16.91
CA ILE A 108 -4.47 -11.55 -15.54
C ILE A 108 -3.96 -12.83 -14.84
N GLN A 109 -2.66 -12.83 -14.53
CA GLN A 109 -2.04 -13.81 -13.65
C GLN A 109 -0.94 -13.15 -12.82
N VAL A 110 -1.20 -12.94 -11.52
CA VAL A 110 -0.29 -12.21 -10.62
C VAL A 110 0.10 -13.04 -9.41
N LYS A 111 1.36 -12.95 -8.98
CA LYS A 111 1.83 -13.60 -7.75
C LYS A 111 1.29 -12.88 -6.51
N GLY A 112 0.41 -13.52 -5.73
CA GLY A 112 -0.20 -13.00 -4.52
C GLY A 112 0.48 -13.39 -3.21
N GLY A 113 1.70 -13.97 -3.24
CA GLY A 113 2.38 -14.51 -2.05
C GLY A 113 2.50 -13.53 -0.86
N LYS A 114 2.50 -12.22 -1.13
CA LYS A 114 2.48 -11.18 -0.08
C LYS A 114 1.20 -11.21 0.75
N LEU A 115 0.04 -11.48 0.15
CA LEU A 115 -1.23 -11.60 0.88
C LEU A 115 -1.19 -12.71 1.93
N ALA A 116 -0.49 -13.81 1.66
CA ALA A 116 -0.29 -14.86 2.65
C ALA A 116 0.53 -14.37 3.87
N GLN A 117 1.51 -13.49 3.65
CA GLN A 117 2.32 -12.92 4.73
C GLN A 117 1.51 -11.94 5.57
N LEU A 118 0.70 -11.10 4.93
CA LEU A 118 -0.17 -10.12 5.60
C LEU A 118 -1.27 -10.85 6.41
N SER A 119 -1.90 -11.85 5.79
CA SER A 119 -2.94 -12.66 6.44
C SER A 119 -2.46 -13.36 7.71
N ARG A 120 -1.18 -13.77 7.80
CA ARG A 120 -0.63 -14.41 9.01
C ARG A 120 -0.52 -13.47 10.21
N GLN A 121 -0.44 -12.17 9.97
CA GLN A 121 -0.30 -11.15 11.02
C GLN A 121 -1.64 -10.46 11.34
N GLY A 122 -2.62 -10.60 10.45
CA GLY A 122 -3.89 -9.91 10.53
C GLY A 122 -3.88 -8.64 9.68
N PHE A 123 -4.90 -8.49 8.83
CA PHE A 123 -5.01 -7.32 7.94
C PHE A 123 -5.22 -6.02 8.70
N ASP A 124 -6.03 -6.05 9.76
CA ASP A 124 -6.32 -4.86 10.56
C ASP A 124 -5.05 -4.33 11.25
N LEU A 125 -4.21 -5.24 11.78
CA LEU A 125 -2.91 -4.87 12.33
C LEU A 125 -2.04 -4.17 11.28
N TRP A 126 -2.03 -4.64 10.03
CA TRP A 126 -1.29 -3.97 8.96
C TRP A 126 -1.85 -2.58 8.64
N GLN A 127 -3.17 -2.40 8.64
CA GLN A 127 -3.78 -1.09 8.42
C GLN A 127 -3.40 -0.09 9.53
N ASP A 128 -3.38 -0.53 10.79
CA ASP A 128 -2.93 0.30 11.91
C ASP A 128 -1.44 0.68 11.75
N LYS A 129 -0.60 -0.26 11.31
CA LYS A 129 0.81 -0.01 11.03
C LYS A 129 0.99 1.01 9.89
N PHE A 130 0.26 0.86 8.79
CA PHE A 130 0.31 1.82 7.68
C PHE A 130 -0.11 3.22 8.13
N LYS A 131 -1.14 3.34 8.97
CA LYS A 131 -1.59 4.61 9.52
C LYS A 131 -0.51 5.29 10.38
N LEU A 132 0.12 4.53 11.28
CA LEU A 132 1.19 5.05 12.13
C LEU A 132 2.39 5.54 11.31
N VAL A 133 2.87 4.70 10.38
CA VAL A 133 4.01 5.01 9.53
C VAL A 133 3.70 6.19 8.61
N ALA A 134 2.51 6.24 8.00
CA ALA A 134 2.10 7.37 7.17
C ALA A 134 2.12 8.70 7.94
N SER A 135 1.68 8.71 9.21
CA SER A 135 1.70 9.89 10.07
C SER A 135 3.13 10.33 10.40
N GLN A 136 4.03 9.40 10.72
CA GLN A 136 5.43 9.74 11.02
C GLN A 136 6.13 10.34 9.80
N LEU A 137 5.88 9.78 8.62
CA LEU A 137 6.55 10.16 7.38
C LEU A 137 6.01 11.43 6.76
N SER A 138 4.73 11.76 6.99
CA SER A 138 4.18 13.02 6.53
C SER A 138 4.76 14.22 7.31
N ASP A 139 5.25 13.99 8.53
CA ASP A 139 5.96 14.97 9.37
C ASP A 139 7.49 14.97 9.18
N ASP A 140 8.05 13.99 8.49
CA ASP A 140 9.49 13.94 8.19
C ASP A 140 9.87 15.06 7.19
N ASP A 141 11.01 15.73 7.33
CA ASP A 141 11.41 16.79 6.39
C ASP A 141 11.93 16.24 5.04
N ARG A 142 12.22 14.93 4.98
CA ARG A 142 12.85 14.25 3.84
C ARG A 142 11.85 13.89 2.75
N ASN A 143 12.38 13.67 1.55
CA ASN A 143 11.64 13.16 0.40
C ASN A 143 11.33 11.67 0.58
N VAL A 144 10.05 11.33 0.75
CA VAL A 144 9.59 9.95 1.00
C VAL A 144 9.26 9.26 -0.31
N PHE A 145 9.83 8.07 -0.52
CA PHE A 145 9.60 7.20 -1.67
C PHE A 145 9.02 5.86 -1.20
N LEU A 146 7.73 5.64 -1.49
CA LEU A 146 7.07 4.37 -1.24
C LEU A 146 7.39 3.38 -2.36
N VAL A 147 7.86 2.20 -2.01
CA VAL A 147 8.05 1.10 -2.96
C VAL A 147 6.67 0.47 -3.25
N THR A 148 6.23 0.57 -4.50
CA THR A 148 4.92 0.07 -4.96
C THR A 148 4.75 -1.42 -4.70
N ASN A 149 3.48 -1.82 -4.66
CA ASN A 149 2.90 -3.15 -4.52
C ASN A 149 2.32 -3.34 -3.12
N PRO A 150 3.08 -3.70 -2.07
CA PRO A 150 2.47 -3.90 -0.77
C PRO A 150 2.04 -2.59 -0.11
N MET A 151 2.80 -1.50 -0.32
CA MET A 151 2.48 -0.18 0.22
C MET A 151 1.13 0.36 -0.30
N LEU A 152 0.64 -0.14 -1.44
CA LEU A 152 -0.67 0.23 -1.98
C LEU A 152 -1.84 -0.32 -1.14
N ILE A 153 -1.60 -1.33 -0.29
CA ILE A 153 -2.61 -1.84 0.66
C ILE A 153 -2.91 -0.78 1.73
N GLY A 154 -1.93 0.07 2.04
CA GLY A 154 -2.07 1.22 2.93
C GLY A 154 -2.26 2.55 2.21
N LEU A 155 -2.54 2.56 0.89
CA LEU A 155 -2.57 3.77 0.07
C LEU A 155 -3.42 4.89 0.70
N SER A 156 -4.60 4.55 1.20
CA SER A 156 -5.51 5.51 1.84
C SER A 156 -4.85 6.26 3.01
N SER A 157 -4.10 5.55 3.86
CA SER A 157 -3.41 6.14 5.00
C SER A 157 -2.32 7.14 4.58
N PHE A 158 -1.52 6.78 3.57
CA PHE A 158 -0.48 7.66 3.05
C PHE A 158 -1.07 8.90 2.37
N VAL A 159 -2.10 8.71 1.54
CA VAL A 159 -2.76 9.83 0.84
C VAL A 159 -3.37 10.80 1.85
N GLN A 160 -4.08 10.31 2.87
CA GLN A 160 -4.67 11.17 3.91
C GLN A 160 -3.59 11.97 4.64
N ALA A 161 -2.58 11.29 5.19
CA ALA A 161 -1.54 11.94 5.98
C ALA A 161 -0.71 12.96 5.18
N PHE A 162 -0.35 12.65 3.93
CA PHE A 162 0.45 13.54 3.09
C PHE A 162 -0.36 14.72 2.55
N SER A 163 -1.64 14.50 2.24
CA SER A 163 -2.55 15.59 1.82
C SER A 163 -2.77 16.60 2.94
N GLU A 164 -3.01 16.14 4.17
CA GLU A 164 -3.18 17.02 5.35
C GLU A 164 -1.96 17.92 5.61
N LYS A 165 -0.76 17.41 5.32
CA LYS A 165 0.51 18.14 5.48
C LYS A 165 0.95 18.88 4.22
N ASN A 166 0.19 18.79 3.13
CA ASN A 166 0.54 19.34 1.82
C ASN A 166 1.95 18.90 1.36
N LYS A 167 2.32 17.65 1.68
CA LYS A 167 3.63 17.05 1.40
C LYS A 167 3.57 16.18 0.15
N THR A 168 4.60 16.26 -0.69
CA THR A 168 4.72 15.40 -1.88
C THR A 168 4.89 13.93 -1.49
N LEU A 169 4.10 13.06 -2.11
CA LEU A 169 4.19 11.61 -1.97
C LEU A 169 4.81 11.02 -3.24
N ASN A 170 6.00 10.42 -3.12
CA ASN A 170 6.65 9.73 -4.24
C ASN A 170 6.39 8.23 -4.16
N ILE A 171 6.09 7.61 -5.30
CA ILE A 171 5.80 6.19 -5.41
C ILE A 171 6.70 5.61 -6.50
N VAL A 172 7.51 4.60 -6.16
CA VAL A 172 8.44 3.94 -7.08
C VAL A 172 7.86 2.60 -7.50
N VAL A 173 7.79 2.31 -8.79
CA VAL A 173 7.34 1.00 -9.31
C VAL A 173 8.58 0.16 -9.64
N PRO A 174 8.89 -0.90 -8.87
CA PRO A 174 10.17 -1.62 -9.04
C PRO A 174 10.41 -2.18 -10.44
N ALA A 175 9.35 -2.61 -11.12
CA ALA A 175 9.43 -3.12 -12.49
C ALA A 175 9.78 -2.04 -13.53
N TRP A 176 9.72 -0.76 -13.15
CA TRP A 176 9.96 0.38 -14.04
C TRP A 176 11.24 1.14 -13.72
N LEU A 177 12.06 0.66 -12.78
CA LEU A 177 13.33 1.32 -12.39
C LEU A 177 14.22 1.65 -13.60
N GLU A 178 14.23 0.80 -14.63
CA GLU A 178 15.04 1.00 -15.84
C GLU A 178 14.32 1.78 -16.94
N LYS A 179 12.99 1.97 -16.85
CA LYS A 179 12.18 2.74 -17.81
C LYS A 179 12.36 4.25 -17.59
N GLU A 180 11.91 5.08 -18.55
CA GLU A 180 11.97 6.55 -18.42
C GLU A 180 11.13 7.06 -17.24
N ASN A 181 9.90 6.56 -17.14
CA ASN A 181 8.99 6.79 -16.02
C ASN A 181 9.12 5.63 -15.03
N MET A 182 9.66 5.89 -13.84
CA MET A 182 9.92 4.85 -12.84
C MET A 182 8.83 4.74 -11.76
N GLY A 183 7.83 5.62 -11.82
CA GLY A 183 6.75 5.68 -10.84
C GLY A 183 6.00 7.00 -10.91
N TYR A 184 5.60 7.52 -9.76
CA TYR A 184 4.70 8.66 -9.64
C TYR A 184 5.17 9.69 -8.61
N VAL A 185 4.87 10.95 -8.89
CA VAL A 185 4.96 12.06 -7.96
C VAL A 185 3.53 12.56 -7.73
N VAL A 186 3.07 12.49 -6.49
CA VAL A 186 1.74 12.97 -6.10
C VAL A 186 1.89 14.23 -5.28
N THR A 187 1.35 15.33 -5.79
CA THR A 187 1.35 16.62 -5.08
C THR A 187 -0.07 16.99 -4.67
N PHE A 188 -0.19 17.55 -3.47
CA PHE A 188 -1.41 18.13 -2.94
C PHE A 188 -1.15 19.63 -2.84
N ALA A 189 -1.88 20.47 -3.57
CA ALA A 189 -1.70 21.91 -3.57
C ALA A 189 -3.05 22.61 -3.75
N GLY A 190 -3.40 23.50 -2.82
CA GLY A 190 -4.62 24.31 -2.90
C GLY A 190 -5.90 23.46 -2.96
N GLY A 191 -5.93 22.33 -2.25
CA GLY A 191 -7.06 21.39 -2.26
C GLY A 191 -7.21 20.59 -3.55
N LYS A 192 -6.26 20.71 -4.48
CA LYS A 192 -6.19 19.91 -5.70
C LYS A 192 -5.06 18.91 -5.61
N MET A 193 -5.27 17.78 -6.26
CA MET A 193 -4.30 16.70 -6.35
C MET A 193 -3.85 16.54 -7.81
N ASN A 194 -2.55 16.28 -7.99
CA ASN A 194 -1.95 16.05 -9.30
C ASN A 194 -1.05 14.81 -9.22
N VAL A 195 -1.15 13.92 -10.21
CA VAL A 195 -0.21 12.80 -10.41
C VAL A 195 0.65 13.11 -11.61
N GLU A 196 1.95 13.17 -11.39
CA GLU A 196 2.95 13.27 -12.43
C GLU A 196 3.79 12.00 -12.49
N TRP A 197 4.45 11.81 -13.62
CA TRP A 197 5.42 10.72 -13.76
C TRP A 197 6.68 11.05 -12.97
N LEU A 198 7.12 10.11 -12.14
CA LEU A 198 8.46 10.17 -11.57
C LEU A 198 9.47 9.84 -12.68
N ARG A 199 10.11 10.88 -13.21
CA ARG A 199 11.08 10.81 -14.31
C ARG A 199 12.52 10.85 -13.82
N LYS A 200 13.44 10.41 -14.67
CA LYS A 200 14.89 10.56 -14.49
C LYS A 200 15.36 11.91 -15.06
N PRO A 201 16.31 12.61 -14.41
CA PRO A 201 16.76 12.43 -13.02
C PRO A 201 15.75 13.03 -12.02
N PHE A 202 15.64 12.47 -10.82
CA PHE A 202 14.84 13.00 -9.71
C PHE A 202 15.75 13.73 -8.69
N ASP A 203 15.16 14.52 -7.79
CA ASP A 203 15.93 15.28 -6.80
C ASP A 203 16.60 14.35 -5.76
N LYS A 204 17.87 14.62 -5.46
CA LYS A 204 18.87 13.63 -5.01
C LYS A 204 19.24 13.74 -3.53
N ARG A 205 18.61 14.66 -2.79
CA ARG A 205 18.98 14.99 -1.41
C ARG A 205 17.91 14.54 -0.44
N ASP A 206 18.36 14.12 0.74
CA ASP A 206 17.55 13.87 1.92
C ASP A 206 16.32 13.01 1.62
N LEU A 207 16.58 11.76 1.23
CA LEU A 207 15.54 10.85 0.74
C LEU A 207 15.45 9.57 1.57
N VAL A 208 14.22 9.08 1.71
CA VAL A 208 13.87 7.88 2.47
C VAL A 208 13.11 6.93 1.58
N ILE A 209 13.52 5.66 1.56
CA ILE A 209 12.86 4.59 0.81
C ILE A 209 12.18 3.64 1.78
N ILE A 210 10.91 3.32 1.52
CA ILE A 210 10.07 2.57 2.45
C ILE A 210 9.36 1.45 1.73
N ASP A 211 9.43 0.25 2.31
CA ASP A 211 8.80 -0.97 1.83
C ASP A 211 8.28 -1.79 3.03
N ASP A 212 7.42 -2.78 2.75
CA ASP A 212 6.91 -3.68 3.77
C ASP A 212 7.78 -4.96 3.88
N THR A 213 8.52 -5.01 4.97
CA THR A 213 9.80 -5.72 5.11
C THR A 213 9.69 -7.18 5.57
N ARG A 214 8.93 -8.01 4.85
CA ARG A 214 9.11 -9.47 4.95
C ARG A 214 9.50 -10.05 3.60
N ASN A 215 10.81 -10.26 3.43
CA ASN A 215 11.48 -10.93 2.32
C ASN A 215 11.55 -10.18 0.97
N THR A 216 11.69 -8.85 0.96
CA THR A 216 11.93 -8.05 -0.25
C THR A 216 13.37 -7.54 -0.40
N GLY A 217 14.33 -8.09 0.37
CA GLY A 217 15.74 -7.67 0.39
C GLY A 217 16.31 -7.35 -1.00
N ASP A 218 16.17 -8.28 -1.95
CA ASP A 218 16.62 -8.08 -3.33
C ASP A 218 15.97 -6.89 -4.05
N THR A 219 14.69 -6.60 -3.80
CA THR A 219 13.99 -5.46 -4.43
C THR A 219 14.47 -4.15 -3.85
N LEU A 220 14.58 -4.10 -2.52
CA LEU A 220 15.02 -2.93 -1.78
C LEU A 220 16.49 -2.58 -2.08
N GLU A 221 17.37 -3.58 -2.09
CA GLU A 221 18.78 -3.43 -2.49
C GLU A 221 18.88 -2.94 -3.94
N ARG A 222 18.12 -3.53 -4.87
CA ARG A 222 18.10 -3.07 -6.27
C ARG A 222 17.66 -1.61 -6.40
N ILE A 223 16.68 -1.17 -5.62
CA ILE A 223 16.25 0.24 -5.62
C ILE A 223 17.36 1.12 -5.03
N ARG A 224 17.95 0.75 -3.89
CA ARG A 224 19.06 1.49 -3.28
C ARG A 224 20.22 1.63 -4.26
N ASP A 225 20.68 0.53 -4.83
CA ASP A 225 21.81 0.48 -5.77
C ASP A 225 21.50 1.32 -7.02
N TYR A 226 20.25 1.29 -7.47
CA TYR A 226 19.78 2.14 -8.56
C TYR A 226 19.88 3.64 -8.19
N PHE A 227 19.43 4.03 -7.00
CA PHE A 227 19.48 5.43 -6.54
C PHE A 227 20.92 5.92 -6.39
N VAL A 228 21.79 5.11 -5.77
CA VAL A 228 23.23 5.40 -5.61
C VAL A 228 23.92 5.53 -6.97
N LYS A 229 23.71 4.58 -7.89
CA LYS A 229 24.29 4.62 -9.25
C LYS A 229 23.87 5.86 -10.03
N ASN A 230 22.68 6.38 -9.76
CA ASN A 230 22.15 7.59 -10.43
C ASN A 230 22.47 8.88 -9.66
N GLY A 231 23.34 8.84 -8.65
CA GLY A 231 23.94 10.01 -8.01
C GLY A 231 23.18 10.56 -6.81
N SER A 232 22.22 9.83 -6.27
CA SER A 232 21.67 10.14 -4.93
C SER A 232 22.69 9.83 -3.84
N GLN A 233 22.63 10.55 -2.72
CA GLN A 233 23.27 10.07 -1.49
C GLN A 233 22.68 8.72 -1.09
N GLU A 234 23.45 7.90 -0.37
CA GLU A 234 22.98 6.58 0.06
C GLU A 234 21.68 6.73 0.85
N PRO A 235 20.55 6.24 0.30
CA PRO A 235 19.25 6.55 0.86
C PRO A 235 19.01 5.76 2.14
N GLU A 236 18.39 6.40 3.13
CA GLU A 236 17.98 5.67 4.32
C GLU A 236 16.83 4.73 3.96
N MET A 237 16.99 3.47 4.33
CA MET A 237 16.00 2.42 4.09
C MET A 237 15.25 2.18 5.39
N LEU A 238 13.99 2.60 5.42
CA LEU A 238 13.14 2.35 6.57
C LEU A 238 12.33 1.07 6.37
N ASP A 239 12.42 0.24 7.41
CA ASP A 239 11.69 -0.99 7.56
C ASP A 239 10.43 -0.69 8.39
N MET A 240 9.26 -0.88 7.79
CA MET A 240 7.98 -0.62 8.48
C MET A 240 7.85 -1.38 9.81
N ASP A 241 8.36 -2.61 9.92
CA ASP A 241 8.31 -3.40 11.16
C ASP A 241 9.27 -2.80 12.23
N LYS A 242 10.32 -2.07 11.83
CA LYS A 242 11.27 -1.40 12.76
C LYS A 242 10.88 0.03 13.16
N MET A 243 10.01 0.70 12.40
CA MET A 243 9.53 2.06 12.73
C MET A 243 8.50 2.07 13.88
N ILE A 244 8.00 0.91 14.27
CA ILE A 244 6.87 0.72 15.19
C ILE A 244 7.34 0.18 16.56
N THR A 245 8.64 -0.08 16.70
CA THR A 245 9.32 -0.42 17.97
C THR A 245 9.99 0.81 18.55
#